data_AF-A0A661XS34-F1
#
_entry.id   AF-A0A661XS34-F1
#
_cell.length_a   1.000
_cell.length_b   1.000
_cell.length_c   1.000
_cell.angle_alpha   90.00
_cell.angle_beta   90.00
_cell.angle_gamma   90.00
#
_symmetry.space_group_name_H-M   'P 1'
#
loop_
_entity.id
_entity.type
_entity.pdbx_description
1 polymer ?
#
loop_
_entity_poly.entity_id
_entity_poly.type
_entity_poly.pdbx_seq_one_letter_code
_entity_poly.pdbx_strand_id
1 'polypeptide(L)'
;MHFWLDSVLPKLRGGYYEPSYVFFKNFPVSNITNSKIIEAVKSVLNLNKQMENVKLETQRNQIHHAITHTEKKIDAYVYELYDLNEKEIELVEQI
;
A
#
# COMPACT_ATOMS: atom_id res chain seq x y z
N MET A 1 -1.24 -5.21 -0.83
CA MET A 1 0.05 -5.93 -0.75
C MET A 1 0.14 -6.85 0.47
N HIS A 2 -0.34 -6.41 1.65
CA HIS A 2 -0.26 -7.17 2.91
C HIS A 2 -0.80 -8.60 2.79
N PHE A 3 -1.96 -8.77 2.17
CA PHE A 3 -2.58 -10.08 1.93
C PHE A 3 -1.64 -11.12 1.30
N TRP A 4 -0.86 -10.72 0.29
CA TRP A 4 0.05 -11.63 -0.39
C TRP A 4 1.25 -12.01 0.49
N LEU A 5 1.77 -11.06 1.27
CA LEU A 5 2.88 -11.33 2.20
C LEU A 5 2.46 -12.37 3.24
N ASP A 6 1.26 -12.24 3.79
CA ASP A 6 0.70 -13.17 4.77
C ASP A 6 0.43 -14.55 4.19
N SER A 7 0.03 -14.59 2.91
CA SER A 7 -0.30 -15.83 2.21
C SER A 7 0.93 -16.62 1.74
N VAL A 8 2.05 -15.93 1.45
CA VAL A 8 3.21 -16.54 0.77
C VAL A 8 4.48 -16.57 1.62
N LEU A 9 4.75 -15.54 2.43
CA LEU A 9 6.02 -15.46 3.17
C LEU A 9 5.97 -16.31 4.44
N PRO A 10 7.00 -17.15 4.68
CA PRO A 10 7.10 -17.85 5.95
C PRO A 10 7.42 -16.87 7.07
N LYS A 11 6.97 -17.22 8.29
CA LYS A 11 7.30 -16.47 9.50
C LYS A 11 8.54 -17.08 10.17
N LEU A 12 9.52 -16.24 10.47
CA LEU A 12 10.69 -16.55 11.28
C LEU A 12 10.27 -16.71 12.75
N ARG A 13 11.18 -17.28 13.57
CA ARG A 13 11.00 -17.29 15.03
C ARG A 13 10.81 -15.86 15.53
N GLY A 14 9.75 -15.63 16.30
CA GLY A 14 9.35 -14.29 16.74
C GLY A 14 8.26 -13.63 15.90
N GLY A 15 7.77 -14.28 14.83
CA GLY A 15 6.59 -13.84 14.07
C GLY A 15 6.87 -12.87 12.92
N TYR A 16 8.15 -12.59 12.61
CA TYR A 16 8.54 -11.71 11.50
C TYR A 16 8.47 -12.43 10.15
N TYR A 17 8.10 -11.71 9.09
CA TYR A 17 8.16 -12.25 7.72
C TYR A 17 9.60 -12.46 7.26
N GLU A 18 9.84 -13.51 6.45
CA GLU A 18 11.10 -13.73 5.75
C GLU A 18 10.99 -13.23 4.29
N PRO A 19 11.41 -11.99 3.97
CA PRO A 19 11.29 -11.45 2.63
C PRO A 19 12.43 -11.89 1.70
N SER A 20 12.70 -13.19 1.62
CA SER A 20 13.74 -13.76 0.78
C SER A 20 13.41 -13.64 -0.71
N TYR A 21 14.42 -13.39 -1.56
CA TYR A 21 14.29 -13.32 -3.03
C TYR A 21 13.53 -14.52 -3.63
N VAL A 22 13.72 -15.70 -3.04
CA VAL A 22 13.09 -16.96 -3.48
C VAL A 22 11.57 -16.85 -3.53
N PHE A 23 10.96 -16.10 -2.60
CA PHE A 23 9.51 -15.87 -2.57
C PHE A 23 9.08 -14.71 -3.47
N PHE A 24 9.84 -13.59 -3.45
CA PHE A 24 9.50 -12.38 -4.21
C PHE A 24 9.67 -12.49 -5.71
N LYS A 25 10.51 -13.39 -6.23
CA LYS A 25 10.72 -13.56 -7.68
C LYS A 25 9.45 -13.89 -8.45
N ASN A 26 8.44 -14.46 -7.77
CA ASN A 26 7.16 -14.83 -8.34
C ASN A 26 6.04 -13.85 -7.93
N PHE A 27 6.37 -12.71 -7.33
CA PHE A 27 5.38 -11.71 -6.97
C PHE A 27 4.69 -11.19 -8.25
N PRO A 28 3.35 -11.25 -8.34
CA PRO A 28 2.65 -10.79 -9.53
C PRO A 28 2.74 -9.28 -9.62
N VAL A 29 3.67 -8.77 -10.42
CA VAL A 29 3.78 -7.34 -10.75
C VAL A 29 3.26 -7.12 -12.16
N SER A 30 2.22 -6.31 -12.29
CA SER A 30 1.73 -5.86 -13.59
C SER A 30 2.78 -5.00 -14.28
N ASN A 31 3.01 -5.25 -15.58
CA ASN A 31 3.85 -4.41 -16.43
C ASN A 31 3.12 -3.15 -16.94
N ILE A 32 1.84 -2.97 -16.57
CA ILE A 32 1.03 -1.84 -16.99
C ILE A 32 1.36 -0.63 -16.11
N THR A 33 1.73 0.47 -16.77
CA THR A 33 1.95 1.75 -16.07
C THR A 33 0.62 2.47 -15.90
N ASN A 34 0.21 2.73 -14.66
CA ASN A 34 -0.97 3.52 -14.34
C ASN A 34 -0.57 4.90 -13.81
N SER A 35 -0.84 5.96 -14.59
CA SER A 35 -0.49 7.34 -14.22
C SER A 35 -1.15 7.80 -12.92
N LYS A 36 -2.38 7.34 -12.65
CA LYS A 36 -3.11 7.70 -11.41
C LYS A 36 -2.39 7.17 -10.17
N ILE A 37 -1.85 5.95 -10.24
CA ILE A 37 -1.05 5.36 -9.15
C ILE A 37 0.22 6.19 -8.94
N ILE A 38 0.94 6.52 -10.03
CA ILE A 38 2.17 7.32 -9.96
C ILE A 38 1.91 8.68 -9.32
N GLU A 39 0.85 9.37 -9.71
CA GLU A 39 0.48 10.68 -9.17
C GLU A 39 0.09 10.59 -7.69
N ALA A 40 -0.71 9.58 -7.31
CA ALA A 40 -1.09 9.36 -5.92
C ALA A 40 0.12 9.05 -5.04
N VAL A 41 1.06 8.21 -5.50
CA VAL A 41 2.31 7.92 -4.79
C VAL A 41 3.16 9.19 -4.63
N LYS A 42 3.30 10.00 -5.68
CA LYS A 42 4.00 11.30 -5.59
C LYS A 42 3.34 12.22 -4.55
N SER A 43 2.01 12.22 -4.47
CA SER A 43 1.27 12.99 -3.48
C SER A 43 1.56 12.51 -2.05
N VAL A 44 1.50 11.19 -1.79
CA VAL A 44 1.84 10.60 -0.49
C VAL A 44 3.27 10.94 -0.08
N LEU A 45 4.25 10.83 -1.00
CA LEU A 45 5.64 11.19 -0.73
C LEU A 45 5.80 12.66 -0.36
N ASN A 46 5.08 13.56 -1.05
CA ASN A 46 5.11 14.99 -0.73
C ASN A 46 4.47 15.30 0.63
N LEU A 47 3.32 14.68 0.93
CA LEU A 47 2.63 14.85 2.22
C LEU A 47 3.48 14.33 3.39
N ASN A 48 4.15 13.19 3.23
CA ASN A 48 5.08 12.68 4.25
C ASN A 48 6.24 13.64 4.52
N LYS A 49 6.83 14.24 3.47
CA LYS A 49 7.88 15.28 3.65
C LYS A 49 7.36 16.52 4.37
N GLN A 50 6.11 16.91 4.13
CA GLN A 50 5.49 18.02 4.87
C GLN A 50 5.29 17.65 6.35
N MET A 51 4.87 16.42 6.63
CA MET A 51 4.64 15.90 7.98
C MET A 51 5.87 16.03 8.90
N GLU A 52 7.08 15.84 8.36
CA GLU A 52 8.34 15.94 9.12
C GLU A 52 8.58 17.34 9.72
N ASN A 53 8.05 18.38 9.08
CA ASN A 53 8.32 19.78 9.43
C ASN A 53 7.17 20.46 10.18
N VAL A 54 6.04 19.76 10.35
CA VAL A 54 4.83 20.30 10.97
C VAL A 54 4.95 20.28 12.49
N LYS A 55 4.83 21.46 13.10
CA LYS A 55 4.88 21.63 14.56
C LYS A 55 3.50 21.63 15.21
N LEU A 56 2.45 21.94 14.44
CA LEU A 56 1.09 22.07 14.95
C LEU A 56 0.33 20.76 14.77
N GLU A 57 -0.22 20.25 15.87
CA GLU A 57 -0.91 18.94 15.89
C GLU A 57 -2.15 18.90 14.98
N THR A 58 -2.89 20.01 14.86
CA THR A 58 -4.06 20.07 13.97
C THR A 58 -3.68 19.94 12.50
N GLN A 59 -2.58 20.57 12.08
CA GLN A 59 -2.03 20.42 10.73
C GLN A 59 -1.50 19.01 10.51
N ARG A 60 -0.90 18.41 11.55
CA ARG A 60 -0.44 17.02 11.52
C ARG A 60 -1.58 16.07 11.21
N ASN A 61 -2.70 16.22 11.92
CA ASN A 61 -3.90 15.41 11.71
C ASN A 61 -4.49 15.63 10.32
N GLN A 62 -4.54 16.86 9.82
CA GLN A 62 -5.00 17.15 8.45
C GLN A 62 -4.15 16.45 7.39
N ILE A 63 -2.83 16.52 7.50
CA ILE A 63 -1.92 15.84 6.57
C ILE A 63 -2.08 14.33 6.70
N HIS A 64 -2.27 13.81 7.91
CA HIS A 64 -2.45 12.37 8.13
C HIS A 64 -3.71 11.85 7.45
N HIS A 65 -4.85 12.56 7.62
CA HIS A 65 -6.08 12.24 6.90
C HIS A 65 -5.90 12.31 5.38
N ALA A 66 -5.15 13.28 4.87
CA ALA A 66 -4.86 13.40 3.44
C ALA A 66 -4.01 12.21 2.93
N ILE A 67 -3.04 11.76 3.70
CA ILE A 67 -2.24 10.56 3.40
C ILE A 67 -3.15 9.34 3.35
N THR A 68 -3.91 9.07 4.41
CA THR A 68 -4.80 7.90 4.49
C THR A 68 -5.83 7.88 3.36
N HIS A 69 -6.39 9.03 2.99
CA HIS A 69 -7.31 9.13 1.86
C HIS A 69 -6.63 8.81 0.52
N THR A 70 -5.39 9.26 0.35
CA THR A 70 -4.63 9.03 -0.87
C THR A 70 -4.15 7.57 -0.98
N GLU A 71 -3.77 6.95 0.14
CA GLU A 71 -3.44 5.53 0.22
C GLU A 71 -4.64 4.65 -0.18
N LYS A 72 -5.85 4.95 0.33
CA LYS A 72 -7.07 4.25 -0.11
C LYS A 72 -7.34 4.37 -1.61
N LYS A 73 -7.01 5.51 -2.22
CA LYS A 73 -7.10 5.66 -3.69
C LYS A 73 -6.08 4.78 -4.41
N ILE A 74 -4.87 4.66 -3.87
CA ILE A 74 -3.86 3.76 -4.43
C ILE A 74 -4.37 2.32 -4.40
N ASP A 75 -4.93 1.87 -3.27
CA ASP A 75 -5.52 0.54 -3.16
C ASP A 75 -6.62 0.31 -4.20
N ALA A 76 -7.56 1.26 -4.36
CA ALA A 76 -8.61 1.17 -5.37
C ALA A 76 -8.05 1.08 -6.81
N TYR A 77 -7.03 1.87 -7.15
CA TYR A 77 -6.39 1.79 -8.46
C TYR A 77 -5.61 0.49 -8.67
N VAL A 78 -5.05 -0.09 -7.60
CA VAL A 78 -4.39 -1.40 -7.65
C VAL A 78 -5.42 -2.51 -7.85
N TYR A 79 -6.58 -2.44 -7.19
CA TYR A 79 -7.66 -3.39 -7.41
C TYR A 79 -8.17 -3.33 -8.86
N GLU A 80 -8.35 -2.12 -9.41
CA GLU A 80 -8.68 -1.92 -10.83
C GLU A 80 -7.59 -2.49 -11.76
N LEU A 81 -6.31 -2.30 -11.42
CA LEU A 81 -5.17 -2.78 -12.22
C LEU A 81 -5.12 -4.31 -12.34
N TYR A 82 -5.57 -5.02 -11.30
CA TYR A 82 -5.59 -6.48 -11.26
C TYR A 82 -7.00 -7.07 -11.48
N ASP A 83 -7.98 -6.24 -11.83
CA ASP A 83 -9.37 -6.64 -12.10
C ASP A 83 -10.01 -7.44 -10.94
N LEU A 84 -9.75 -7.02 -9.70
CA LEU A 84 -10.32 -7.67 -8.52
C LEU A 84 -11.82 -7.37 -8.40
N ASN A 85 -12.60 -8.42 -8.11
CA ASN A 85 -14.01 -8.26 -7.77
C ASN A 85 -14.22 -7.95 -6.28
N GLU A 86 -15.46 -7.57 -5.92
CA GLU A 86 -15.82 -7.17 -4.55
C GLU A 86 -15.46 -8.22 -3.49
N LYS A 87 -15.65 -9.50 -3.78
CA LYS A 87 -15.33 -10.59 -2.82
C LYS A 87 -13.82 -10.74 -2.61
N GLU A 88 -13.04 -10.54 -3.67
CA GLU A 88 -11.58 -10.58 -3.61
C GLU A 88 -11.03 -9.37 -2.86
N ILE A 89 -11.63 -8.19 -3.06
CA ILE A 89 -11.28 -6.98 -2.29
C ILE A 89 -11.57 -7.19 -0.81
N GLU A 90 -12.77 -7.70 -0.47
CA GLU A 90 -13.14 -8.00 0.91
C GLU A 90 -12.14 -8.95 1.58
N LEU A 91 -11.75 -10.03 0.88
CA LEU A 91 -10.73 -10.96 1.37
C LEU A 91 -9.39 -10.27 1.65
N VAL A 92 -8.97 -9.34 0.77
CA VAL A 92 -7.72 -8.60 0.92
C VAL A 92 -7.76 -7.64 2.11
N GLU A 93 -8.91 -7.02 2.38
CA GLU A 93 -9.10 -6.06 3.48
C GLU A 93 -9.38 -6.71 4.85
N GLN A 94 -9.70 -8.00 4.89
CA GLN A 94 -9.92 -8.76 6.14
C GLN A 94 -8.64 -9.15 6.89
N ILE A 95 -7.45 -8.87 6.34
CA ILE A 95 -6.14 -9.21 6.89
C ILE A 95 -5.51 -8.04 7.67
#